data_AF-A0A523UYA9-F1
#
_entry.id   AF-A0A523UYA9-F1
#
_cell.length_a   1.000
_cell.length_b   1.000
_cell.length_c   1.000
_cell.angle_alpha   90.00
_cell.angle_beta   90.00
_cell.angle_gamma   90.00
#
_symmetry.space_group_name_H-M   'P 1'
#
loop_
_entity.id
_entity.type
_entity.pdbx_description
1 polymer ?
#
loop_
_entity_poly.entity_id
_entity_poly.type
_entity_poly.pdbx_seq_one_letter_code
_entity_poly.pdbx_strand_id
1 'polypeptide(L)'
;HHELGFVAYDKDICTGCGYCLEACPFQVPRSDRNLLSGIAKMDKCTLCTTPGLDRIAEGWDPACVKTCPSNALQYGDRDQLVTEGKKRVESLIAKGWTNANFYGEKELGGLHVMYILDDHPAVYGLPADPQISAATIAWQDVMQPIGWAVGGLTVLGLGLNYLVARANVNKDKEKENAARS
;
A
#
# COMPACT_ATOMS: atom_id res chain seq x y z
N HIS A 1 0.70 7.91 -2.78
CA HIS A 1 2.16 8.05 -2.97
C HIS A 1 2.57 9.44 -2.54
N HIS A 2 3.76 9.59 -1.97
CA HIS A 2 4.33 10.91 -1.71
C HIS A 2 4.68 11.59 -3.05
N GLU A 3 4.71 12.92 -3.09
CA GLU A 3 5.08 13.67 -4.30
C GLU A 3 6.49 13.35 -4.83
N LEU A 4 7.36 12.85 -3.94
CA LEU A 4 8.72 12.41 -4.24
C LEU A 4 8.80 10.91 -4.63
N GLY A 5 7.67 10.28 -4.96
CA GLY A 5 7.60 8.91 -5.48
C GLY A 5 7.60 7.79 -4.44
N PHE A 6 8.13 8.03 -3.23
CA PHE A 6 8.13 7.01 -2.18
C PHE A 6 6.74 6.76 -1.57
N VAL A 7 6.57 5.60 -0.95
CA VAL A 7 5.33 5.24 -0.26
C VAL A 7 5.35 5.84 1.14
N ALA A 8 4.50 6.81 1.41
CA ALA A 8 4.24 7.32 2.76
C ALA A 8 3.01 6.64 3.39
N TYR A 9 2.87 6.73 4.71
CA TYR A 9 1.69 6.28 5.44
C TYR A 9 1.38 7.28 6.56
N ASP A 10 0.11 7.38 6.93
CA ASP A 10 -0.34 8.23 8.03
C ASP A 10 -0.68 7.32 9.23
N LYS A 11 0.03 7.55 10.34
CA LYS A 11 -0.08 6.75 11.56
C LYS A 11 -1.33 7.11 12.36
N ASP A 12 -1.90 8.29 12.17
CA ASP A 12 -3.08 8.75 12.92
C ASP A 12 -4.35 8.07 12.41
N ILE A 13 -4.48 7.88 11.10
CA ILE A 13 -5.58 7.13 10.48
C ILE A 13 -5.41 5.60 10.54
N CYS A 14 -4.22 5.11 10.92
CA CYS A 14 -3.93 3.69 10.98
C CYS A 14 -4.76 3.00 12.07
N THR A 15 -5.66 2.11 11.67
CA THR A 15 -6.52 1.32 12.58
C THR A 15 -5.86 0.03 13.08
N GLY A 16 -4.70 -0.33 12.53
CA GLY A 16 -4.01 -1.58 12.86
C GLY A 16 -4.68 -2.84 12.30
N CYS A 17 -5.40 -2.75 11.18
CA CYS A 17 -6.10 -3.89 10.58
C CYS A 17 -5.19 -4.98 9.99
N GLY A 18 -3.91 -4.70 9.74
CA GLY A 18 -2.94 -5.68 9.25
C GLY A 18 -2.94 -5.95 7.74
N TYR A 19 -3.87 -5.40 6.96
CA TYR A 19 -3.95 -5.68 5.51
C TYR A 19 -2.67 -5.32 4.74
N CYS A 20 -1.95 -4.28 5.19
CA CYS A 20 -0.67 -3.90 4.58
C CYS A 20 0.44 -4.92 4.82
N LEU A 21 0.41 -5.68 5.94
CA LEU A 21 1.40 -6.71 6.23
C LEU A 21 1.23 -7.89 5.28
N GLU A 22 -0.01 -8.28 4.98
CA GLU A 22 -0.33 -9.38 4.07
C GLU A 22 -0.13 -8.99 2.60
N ALA A 23 -0.52 -7.78 2.22
CA ALA A 23 -0.48 -7.34 0.82
C ALA A 23 0.95 -7.07 0.30
N CYS A 24 1.91 -6.79 1.18
CA CYS A 24 3.27 -6.43 0.77
C CYS A 24 4.10 -7.69 0.45
N PRO A 25 4.51 -7.93 -0.81
CA PRO A 25 5.30 -9.12 -1.16
C PRO A 25 6.70 -9.12 -0.55
N PHE A 26 7.16 -7.97 -0.05
CA PHE A 26 8.45 -7.81 0.62
C PHE A 26 8.38 -7.92 2.15
N GLN A 27 7.18 -8.04 2.73
CA GLN A 27 6.98 -8.13 4.20
C GLN A 27 7.63 -6.98 4.98
N VAL A 28 7.62 -5.79 4.38
CA VAL A 28 8.26 -4.57 4.93
C VAL A 28 7.46 -3.96 6.07
N PRO A 29 6.12 -3.76 5.97
CA PRO A 29 5.35 -3.24 7.09
C PRO A 29 5.47 -4.14 8.32
N ARG A 30 5.72 -3.54 9.47
CA ARG A 30 5.73 -4.21 10.78
C ARG A 30 4.75 -3.51 11.70
N SER A 31 4.24 -4.19 12.72
CA SER A 31 3.33 -3.60 13.69
C SER A 31 3.55 -4.25 15.05
N ASP A 32 3.58 -3.43 16.09
CA ASP A 32 3.64 -3.89 17.47
C ASP A 32 2.39 -3.45 18.23
N ARG A 33 1.83 -4.38 19.00
CA ARG A 33 0.60 -4.11 19.76
C ARG A 33 0.90 -3.16 20.91
N ASN A 34 0.23 -2.01 20.91
CA ASN A 34 0.25 -1.11 22.05
C ASN A 34 -0.61 -1.71 23.19
N LEU A 35 -0.03 -1.91 24.37
CA LEU A 35 -0.69 -2.57 25.49
C LEU A 35 -1.84 -1.75 26.11
N LEU A 36 -1.79 -0.41 26.00
CA LEU A 36 -2.80 0.48 26.56
C LEU A 36 -4.04 0.59 25.65
N SER A 37 -3.82 0.87 24.37
CA SER A 37 -4.88 1.03 23.38
C SER A 37 -5.35 -0.30 22.78
N GLY A 38 -4.53 -1.35 22.86
CA GLY A 38 -4.76 -2.64 22.21
C GLY A 38 -4.52 -2.64 20.70
N ILE A 39 -4.22 -1.49 20.08
CA ILE A 39 -4.08 -1.31 18.64
C ILE A 39 -2.63 -1.61 18.19
N ALA A 40 -2.48 -2.36 17.11
CA ALA A 40 -1.18 -2.65 16.49
C ALA A 40 -0.99 -1.76 15.24
N LYS A 41 -0.59 -0.50 15.45
CA LYS A 41 -0.34 0.43 14.32
C LYS A 41 0.91 -0.01 13.57
N MET A 42 0.85 0.01 12.24
CA MET A 42 2.00 -0.35 11.41
C MET A 42 3.07 0.76 11.43
N ASP A 43 4.32 0.36 11.18
CA ASP A 43 5.46 1.21 10.89
C ASP A 43 6.31 0.60 9.76
N LYS A 44 7.07 1.45 9.06
CA LYS A 44 8.05 1.08 8.02
C LYS A 44 8.92 2.29 7.71
N CYS A 45 9.95 2.10 6.87
CA CYS A 45 10.74 3.21 6.33
C CYS A 45 9.85 4.31 5.71
N THR A 46 10.10 5.54 6.15
CA THR A 46 9.45 6.78 5.70
C THR A 46 10.33 7.60 4.77
N LEU A 47 11.48 7.06 4.33
CA LEU A 47 12.50 7.82 3.60
C LEU A 47 12.94 9.10 4.33
N CYS A 48 12.99 9.03 5.66
CA CYS A 48 13.34 10.16 6.54
C CYS A 48 12.38 11.37 6.46
N THR A 49 11.10 11.13 6.14
CA THR A 49 10.02 12.14 6.21
C THR A 49 9.06 11.86 7.37
N THR A 50 9.59 11.43 8.51
CA THR A 50 8.76 11.13 9.69
C THR A 50 8.28 12.44 10.32
N PRO A 51 7.03 12.53 10.82
CA PRO A 51 6.56 13.74 11.51
C PRO A 51 7.52 14.16 12.64
N GLY A 52 7.91 15.43 12.64
CA GLY A 52 8.87 16.00 13.59
C GLY A 52 10.35 15.80 13.23
N LEU A 53 10.66 15.02 12.20
CA LEU A 53 12.02 14.85 11.65
C LEU A 53 11.94 14.56 10.15
N ASP A 54 11.76 15.61 9.36
CA ASP A 54 11.76 15.54 7.90
C ASP A 54 13.07 16.08 7.32
N ARG A 55 13.98 15.15 7.05
CA ARG A 55 15.30 15.49 6.50
C ARG A 55 15.20 15.97 5.05
N ILE A 56 14.26 15.41 4.30
CA ILE A 56 14.16 15.65 2.86
C ILE A 56 13.62 17.05 2.61
N ALA A 57 12.59 17.47 3.36
CA ALA A 57 12.04 18.82 3.29
C ALA A 57 13.08 19.90 3.66
N GLU A 58 14.04 19.57 4.53
CA GLU A 58 15.13 20.47 4.93
C GLU A 58 16.32 20.45 3.94
N GLY A 59 16.27 19.65 2.88
CA GLY A 59 17.35 19.53 1.88
C GLY A 59 18.52 18.63 2.30
N TRP A 60 18.31 17.75 3.28
CA TRP A 60 19.30 16.79 3.73
C TRP A 60 19.06 15.41 3.14
N ASP A 61 20.14 14.67 2.88
CA ASP A 61 20.04 13.25 2.50
C ASP A 61 19.39 12.41 3.61
N PRO A 62 18.73 11.29 3.27
CA PRO A 62 18.30 10.29 4.23
C PRO A 62 19.42 9.90 5.20
N ALA A 63 19.10 9.70 6.47
CA ALA A 63 20.09 9.45 7.52
C ALA A 63 20.95 8.21 7.23
N CYS A 64 20.34 7.13 6.72
CA CYS A 64 21.04 5.90 6.36
C CYS A 64 22.02 6.10 5.19
N VAL A 65 21.67 6.96 4.23
CA VAL A 65 22.54 7.33 3.10
C VAL A 65 23.71 8.17 3.60
N LYS A 66 23.41 9.21 4.38
CA LYS A 66 24.42 10.13 4.91
C LYS A 66 25.49 9.45 5.77
N THR A 67 25.10 8.43 6.52
CA THR A 67 25.99 7.71 7.44
C THR A 67 26.81 6.61 6.75
N CYS A 68 26.51 6.26 5.49
CA CYS A 68 27.15 5.13 4.82
C CYS A 68 28.62 5.46 4.49
N PRO A 69 29.62 4.84 5.15
CA PRO A 69 31.01 5.24 5.01
C PRO A 69 31.60 4.84 3.65
N SER A 70 31.11 3.75 3.07
CA SER A 70 31.57 3.21 1.79
C SER A 70 30.82 3.79 0.58
N ASN A 71 29.85 4.68 0.80
CA ASN A 71 28.93 5.17 -0.24
C ASN A 71 28.20 4.04 -0.99
N ALA A 72 27.89 2.94 -0.29
CA ALA A 72 27.08 1.84 -0.83
C ALA A 72 25.60 2.23 -1.00
N LEU A 73 25.13 3.19 -0.21
CA LEU A 73 23.78 3.76 -0.31
C LEU A 73 23.86 5.12 -1.00
N GLN A 74 23.00 5.33 -1.99
CA GLN A 74 22.89 6.59 -2.73
C GLN A 74 21.43 7.02 -2.80
N TYR A 75 21.22 8.33 -2.88
CA TYR A 75 19.90 8.95 -2.93
C TYR A 75 19.90 10.05 -3.99
N GLY A 76 18.79 10.16 -4.73
CA GLY A 76 18.67 11.12 -5.82
C GLY A 76 17.53 10.76 -6.76
N ASP A 77 17.58 11.36 -7.95
CA ASP A 77 16.63 11.10 -9.02
C ASP A 77 16.67 9.61 -9.45
N ARG A 78 15.48 9.02 -9.63
CA ARG A 78 15.36 7.59 -9.90
C ARG A 78 16.03 7.20 -11.21
N ASP A 79 15.84 7.97 -12.27
CA ASP A 79 16.33 7.61 -13.61
C ASP A 79 17.85 7.71 -13.70
N GLN A 80 18.43 8.69 -12.99
CA GLN A 80 19.88 8.79 -12.78
C GLN A 80 20.41 7.55 -12.04
N LEU A 81 19.81 7.19 -10.91
CA LEU A 81 20.24 6.03 -10.12
C LEU A 81 20.06 4.70 -10.86
N VAL A 82 19.01 4.55 -11.67
CA VAL A 82 18.84 3.38 -12.55
C VAL A 82 19.98 3.29 -13.56
N THR A 83 20.32 4.41 -14.18
CA THR A 83 21.43 4.47 -15.16
C THR A 83 22.77 4.10 -14.52
N GLU A 84 23.04 4.63 -13.33
CA GLU A 84 24.26 4.34 -12.58
C GLU A 84 24.32 2.90 -12.07
N GLY A 85 23.19 2.37 -11.58
CA GLY A 85 23.06 1.00 -11.12
C GLY A 85 23.38 -0.01 -12.21
N LYS A 86 22.87 0.20 -13.42
CA LYS A 86 23.14 -0.66 -14.58
C LYS A 86 24.61 -0.62 -15.00
N LYS A 87 25.22 0.57 -15.07
CA LYS A 87 26.67 0.71 -15.31
C LYS A 87 27.50 -0.02 -14.25
N ARG A 88 27.05 0.01 -13.00
CA ARG A 88 27.73 -0.69 -11.92
C ARG A 88 27.63 -2.21 -12.06
N VAL A 89 26.47 -2.74 -12.45
CA VAL A 89 26.30 -4.17 -12.76
C VAL A 89 27.21 -4.59 -13.92
N GLU A 90 27.25 -3.82 -15.01
CA GLU A 90 28.17 -4.08 -16.13
C GLU A 90 29.64 -4.14 -15.67
N SER A 91 30.05 -3.21 -14.79
CA SER A 91 31.39 -3.24 -14.20
C SER A 91 31.64 -4.46 -13.31
N LEU A 92 30.64 -5.01 -12.63
CA LEU A 92 30.78 -6.20 -11.80
C LEU A 92 30.92 -7.45 -12.67
N ILE A 93 30.09 -7.57 -13.71
CA ILE A 93 30.18 -8.66 -14.68
C ILE A 93 31.56 -8.69 -15.35
N ALA A 94 32.08 -7.52 -15.75
CA ALA A 94 33.43 -7.41 -16.33
C ALA A 94 34.56 -7.84 -15.36
N LYS A 95 34.30 -7.82 -14.04
CA LYS A 95 35.23 -8.28 -13.00
C LYS A 95 35.06 -9.75 -12.64
N GLY A 96 34.17 -10.48 -13.32
CA GLY A 96 33.92 -11.91 -13.11
C GLY A 96 32.72 -12.24 -12.23
N TRP A 97 31.95 -11.25 -11.77
CA TRP A 97 30.71 -11.47 -11.01
C TRP A 97 29.55 -11.75 -11.98
N THR A 98 29.48 -12.97 -12.52
CA THR A 98 28.56 -13.29 -13.63
C THR A 98 27.08 -13.28 -13.25
N ASN A 99 26.75 -13.39 -11.97
CA ASN A 99 25.37 -13.35 -11.47
C ASN A 99 24.91 -11.94 -11.06
N ALA A 100 25.77 -10.93 -11.24
CA ALA A 100 25.43 -9.58 -10.84
C ALA A 100 24.20 -9.07 -11.59
N ASN A 101 23.27 -8.46 -10.86
CA ASN A 101 21.99 -7.99 -11.39
C ASN A 101 21.53 -6.70 -10.70
N PHE A 102 20.63 -5.99 -11.38
CA PHE A 102 20.03 -4.77 -10.87
C PHE A 102 18.57 -5.04 -10.51
N TYR A 103 18.25 -4.97 -9.24
CA TYR A 103 16.95 -5.35 -8.69
C TYR A 103 16.16 -4.10 -8.28
N GLY A 104 14.90 -4.00 -8.72
CA GLY A 104 13.99 -2.89 -8.48
C GLY A 104 13.76 -1.97 -9.69
N GLU A 105 14.39 -2.24 -10.84
CA GLU A 105 14.15 -1.45 -12.07
C GLU A 105 12.71 -1.63 -12.57
N LYS A 106 12.20 -2.87 -12.53
CA LYS A 106 10.95 -3.28 -13.21
C LYS A 106 9.95 -3.96 -12.28
N GLU A 107 10.43 -4.49 -11.16
CA GLU A 107 9.64 -5.19 -10.15
C GLU A 107 8.49 -4.30 -9.67
N LEU A 108 7.25 -4.80 -9.71
CA LEU A 108 6.02 -4.06 -9.40
C LEU A 108 5.86 -2.72 -10.14
N GLY A 109 6.34 -2.62 -11.38
CA GLY A 109 6.29 -1.39 -12.17
C GLY A 109 7.41 -0.41 -11.86
N GLY A 110 8.39 -0.80 -11.03
CA GLY A 110 9.57 -0.02 -10.69
C GLY A 110 9.58 0.43 -9.23
N LEU A 111 10.58 -0.04 -8.48
CA LEU A 111 10.78 0.31 -7.08
C LEU A 111 11.54 1.64 -6.95
N HIS A 112 11.41 2.25 -5.77
CA HIS A 112 12.14 3.47 -5.37
C HIS A 112 13.26 3.19 -4.35
N VAL A 113 13.46 1.92 -4.00
CA VAL A 113 14.65 1.41 -3.33
C VAL A 113 15.12 0.26 -4.22
N MET A 114 16.33 0.41 -4.76
CA MET A 114 16.89 -0.49 -5.76
C MET A 114 18.23 -1.01 -5.26
N TYR A 115 18.60 -2.21 -5.70
CA TYR A 115 19.82 -2.89 -5.26
C TYR A 115 20.67 -3.28 -6.47
N ILE A 116 21.97 -3.16 -6.29
CA ILE A 116 22.96 -3.86 -7.12
C ILE A 116 23.33 -5.11 -6.34
N LEU A 117 23.02 -6.28 -6.90
CA LEU A 117 23.30 -7.57 -6.30
C LEU A 117 24.42 -8.24 -7.09
N ASP A 118 25.27 -9.01 -6.42
CA ASP A 118 26.30 -9.85 -7.05
C ASP A 118 25.80 -11.27 -7.36
N ASP A 119 24.61 -11.63 -6.86
CA ASP A 119 23.94 -12.91 -7.07
C ASP A 119 22.41 -12.74 -7.13
N HIS A 120 21.69 -13.81 -7.44
CA HIS A 120 20.24 -13.82 -7.62
C HIS A 120 19.49 -13.28 -6.37
N PRO A 121 18.41 -12.48 -6.52
CA PRO A 121 17.69 -11.85 -5.41
C PRO A 121 17.30 -12.79 -4.27
N ALA A 122 16.95 -14.04 -4.60
CA ALA A 122 16.58 -15.07 -3.63
C ALA A 122 17.68 -15.40 -2.60
N VAL A 123 18.96 -15.25 -2.96
CA VAL A 123 20.10 -15.43 -2.02
C VAL A 123 20.01 -14.43 -0.86
N TYR A 124 19.48 -13.25 -1.15
CA TYR A 124 19.29 -12.15 -0.21
C TYR A 124 17.93 -12.17 0.49
N GLY A 125 17.11 -13.20 0.27
CA GLY A 125 15.73 -13.26 0.75
C GLY A 125 14.80 -12.29 0.03
N LEU A 126 15.21 -11.75 -1.12
CA LEU A 126 14.37 -10.89 -1.95
C LEU A 126 13.54 -11.76 -2.92
N PRO A 127 12.26 -11.46 -3.11
CA PRO A 127 11.41 -12.18 -4.06
C PRO A 127 11.89 -11.92 -5.50
N ALA A 128 12.16 -12.97 -6.28
CA ALA A 128 12.67 -12.81 -7.65
C ALA A 128 11.65 -12.16 -8.60
N ASP A 129 10.36 -12.47 -8.42
CA ASP A 129 9.25 -11.90 -9.17
C ASP A 129 8.14 -11.49 -8.19
N PRO A 130 8.27 -10.31 -7.56
CA PRO A 130 7.28 -9.85 -6.60
C PRO A 130 5.99 -9.47 -7.31
N GLN A 131 4.89 -10.06 -6.86
CA GLN A 131 3.55 -9.77 -7.34
C GLN A 131 2.57 -9.64 -6.16
N ILE A 132 1.55 -8.81 -6.34
CA ILE A 132 0.42 -8.75 -5.40
C ILE A 132 -0.44 -9.98 -5.66
N SER A 133 -0.97 -10.59 -4.60
CA SER A 133 -1.78 -11.80 -4.75
C SER A 133 -3.03 -11.53 -5.59
N ALA A 134 -3.35 -12.46 -6.51
CA ALA A 134 -4.56 -12.35 -7.33
C ALA A 134 -5.84 -12.30 -6.47
N ALA A 135 -5.84 -12.94 -5.30
CA ALA A 135 -6.93 -12.88 -4.35
C ALA A 135 -7.12 -11.48 -3.77
N THR A 136 -6.03 -10.78 -3.42
CA THR A 136 -6.07 -9.38 -2.95
C THR A 136 -6.65 -8.46 -4.03
N ILE A 137 -6.19 -8.63 -5.27
CA ILE A 137 -6.68 -7.86 -6.43
C ILE A 137 -8.18 -8.12 -6.64
N ALA A 138 -8.61 -9.38 -6.70
CA ALA A 138 -10.02 -9.73 -6.88
C ALA A 138 -10.91 -9.22 -5.72
N TRP A 139 -10.41 -9.25 -4.50
CA TRP A 139 -11.12 -8.71 -3.34
C TRP A 139 -11.38 -7.21 -3.48
N GLN A 140 -10.33 -6.43 -3.79
CA GLN A 140 -10.40 -4.96 -3.84
C GLN A 140 -11.11 -4.46 -5.10
N ASP A 141 -10.79 -5.02 -6.27
CA ASP A 141 -11.23 -4.47 -7.56
C ASP A 141 -12.59 -5.03 -8.02
N VAL A 142 -13.00 -6.18 -7.49
CA VAL A 142 -14.24 -6.86 -7.93
C VAL A 142 -15.24 -7.00 -6.78
N MET A 143 -14.86 -7.69 -5.71
CA MET A 143 -15.81 -8.07 -4.66
C MET A 143 -16.31 -6.87 -3.86
N GLN A 144 -15.44 -5.93 -3.50
CA GLN A 144 -15.81 -4.75 -2.73
C GLN A 144 -16.79 -3.82 -3.49
N PRO A 145 -16.52 -3.41 -4.75
CA PRO A 145 -17.47 -2.60 -5.53
C PRO A 145 -18.83 -3.28 -5.74
N ILE A 146 -18.83 -4.59 -6.05
CA ILE A 146 -20.07 -5.36 -6.19
C ILE A 146 -20.83 -5.38 -4.86
N GLY A 147 -20.13 -5.60 -3.74
CA GLY A 147 -20.72 -5.58 -2.42
C GLY A 147 -21.41 -4.26 -2.10
N TRP A 148 -20.77 -3.13 -2.41
CA TRP A 148 -21.38 -1.80 -2.26
C TRP A 148 -22.60 -1.60 -3.15
N ALA A 149 -22.54 -2.06 -4.41
CA ALA A 149 -23.67 -1.96 -5.34
C ALA A 149 -24.88 -2.78 -4.86
N VAL A 150 -24.65 -4.04 -4.47
CA VAL A 150 -25.69 -4.94 -3.94
C VAL A 150 -26.25 -4.39 -2.63
N GLY A 151 -25.39 -3.91 -1.74
CA GLY A 151 -25.81 -3.26 -0.49
C GLY A 151 -26.70 -2.05 -0.74
N GLY A 152 -26.32 -1.17 -1.67
CA GLY A 152 -27.10 -0.01 -2.08
C GLY A 152 -28.47 -0.39 -2.66
N LEU A 153 -28.52 -1.36 -3.56
CA LEU A 153 -29.78 -1.88 -4.12
C LEU A 153 -30.69 -2.47 -3.05
N THR A 154 -30.12 -3.20 -2.09
CA THR A 154 -30.88 -3.79 -0.98
C THR A 154 -31.52 -2.71 -0.11
N VAL A 155 -30.76 -1.68 0.26
CA VAL A 155 -31.27 -0.54 1.05
C VAL A 155 -32.38 0.20 0.31
N LEU A 156 -32.21 0.45 -1.00
CA LEU A 156 -33.24 1.07 -1.83
C LEU A 156 -34.51 0.21 -1.90
N GLY A 157 -34.36 -1.10 -2.12
CA GLY A 157 -35.48 -2.04 -2.17
C GLY A 157 -36.26 -2.06 -0.86
N LEU A 158 -35.58 -2.13 0.28
CA LEU A 158 -36.21 -2.07 1.61
C LEU A 158 -36.88 -0.72 1.86
N GLY A 159 -36.26 0.39 1.46
CA GLY A 159 -36.84 1.72 1.57
C GLY A 159 -38.13 1.88 0.76
N LEU A 160 -38.13 1.41 -0.50
CA LEU A 160 -39.33 1.40 -1.35
C LEU A 160 -40.43 0.51 -0.77
N ASN A 161 -40.07 -0.68 -0.29
CA ASN A 161 -41.02 -1.58 0.35
C ASN A 161 -41.69 -0.92 1.58
N TYR A 162 -40.89 -0.27 2.44
CA TYR A 162 -41.40 0.47 3.59
C TYR A 162 -42.37 1.59 3.20
N LEU A 163 -42.04 2.38 2.17
CA LEU A 163 -42.91 3.46 1.68
C LEU A 163 -44.24 2.94 1.14
N VAL A 164 -44.21 1.86 0.35
CA VAL A 164 -45.42 1.22 -0.20
C VAL A 164 -46.28 0.65 0.93
N ALA A 165 -45.67 -0.08 1.87
CA ALA A 165 -46.38 -0.63 3.02
C ALA A 165 -47.05 0.47 3.85
N ARG A 166 -46.34 1.57 4.12
CA ARG A 166 -46.88 2.73 4.86
C ARG A 166 -48.03 3.40 4.11
N ALA A 167 -47.91 3.58 2.80
CA ALA A 167 -48.97 4.15 1.98
C ALA A 167 -50.24 3.27 1.97
N ASN A 168 -50.07 1.94 1.90
CA ASN A 168 -51.18 1.00 1.97
C ASN A 168 -51.88 1.04 3.33
N VAL A 169 -51.13 1.01 4.44
CA VAL A 169 -51.70 1.13 5.80
C VAL A 169 -52.48 2.45 5.97
N ASN A 170 -51.98 3.56 5.43
CA ASN A 170 -52.70 4.84 5.49
C ASN A 170 -54.00 4.80 4.67
N LYS A 171 -53.98 4.23 3.46
CA LYS A 171 -55.18 4.04 2.64
C LYS A 171 -56.22 3.14 3.31
N ASP A 172 -55.78 2.09 4.00
CA ASP A 172 -56.68 1.17 4.69
C ASP A 172 -57.35 1.86 5.90
N LYS A 173 -56.60 2.70 6.65
CA LYS A 173 -57.16 3.55 7.71
C LYS A 173 -58.18 4.56 7.19
N GLU A 174 -57.92 5.19 6.05
CA GLU A 174 -58.85 6.13 5.42
C GLU A 174 -60.16 5.44 5.02
N LYS A 175 -60.08 4.24 4.43
CA LYS A 175 -61.26 3.43 4.08
C LYS A 175 -62.07 3.02 5.31
N GLU A 176 -61.41 2.57 6.38
CA GLU A 176 -62.09 2.17 7.62
C GLU A 176 -62.81 3.37 8.27
N ASN A 177 -62.19 4.55 8.27
CA ASN A 177 -62.81 5.77 8.78
C ASN A 177 -64.04 6.20 7.95
N ALA A 178 -63.96 6.11 6.61
CA ALA A 178 -65.07 6.43 5.72
C ALA A 178 -66.24 5.44 5.85
N ALA A 179 -65.99 4.18 6.19
CA ALA A 179 -67.03 3.18 6.43
C ALA A 179 -67.74 3.33 7.79
N ARG A 180 -67.15 4.10 8.73
CA ARG A 180 -67.71 4.35 10.07
C ARG A 180 -68.51 5.65 10.17
N SER A 181 -68.47 6.53 9.15
CA SER A 181 -69.24 7.78 9.06
C SER A 181 -70.55 7.58 8.29
#